data_AF-A0A1X7U330-F1
#
_entry.id   AF-A0A1X7U330-F1
#
_cell.length_a   1.000
_cell.length_b   1.000
_cell.length_c   1.000
_cell.angle_alpha   90.00
_cell.angle_beta   90.00
_cell.angle_gamma   90.00
#
_symmetry.space_group_name_H-M   'P 1'
#
loop_
_entity.id
_entity.type
_entity.pdbx_description
1 polymer ?
#
loop_
_entity_poly.entity_id
_entity_poly.type
_entity_poly.pdbx_seq_one_letter_code
_entity_poly.pdbx_strand_id
1 'polypeptide(L)'
;MKEAAGHDPTEDAMTCMELVKKKLLEGVDCVIEWKEFKLWLPIHLAANGVSHCVIDKQSMASLYTGRVESSYQAVMSDQEAVDKVLECAPKNNFIFTQLHSMEVLKKRTTGYTEEFKSTLSELNKLCCDIVSSFPPESIIMIVCGSGHIGEMRKLQKDSSTSLEVLKSAVMKAREGRVFALLK
;
A
#
# COMPACT_ATOMS: atom_id res chain seq x y z
N MET A 1 10.16 -28.90 -25.20
CA MET A 1 9.24 -27.95 -24.55
C MET A 1 9.70 -27.80 -23.11
N LYS A 2 10.08 -26.60 -22.67
CA LYS A 2 10.33 -26.34 -21.25
C LYS A 2 8.96 -26.17 -20.60
N GLU A 3 8.60 -27.07 -19.69
CA GLU A 3 7.48 -26.86 -18.79
C GLU A 3 7.74 -25.53 -18.07
N ALA A 4 6.80 -24.59 -18.21
CA ALA A 4 6.82 -23.40 -17.38
C ALA A 4 6.79 -23.90 -15.94
N ALA A 5 7.81 -23.54 -15.15
CA ALA A 5 7.82 -23.80 -13.72
C ALA A 5 6.59 -23.11 -13.13
N GLY A 6 5.53 -23.89 -12.95
CA GLY A 6 4.34 -23.45 -12.26
C GLY A 6 4.70 -23.09 -10.83
N HIS A 7 4.03 -22.08 -10.30
CA HIS A 7 4.10 -21.69 -8.90
C HIS A 7 3.96 -22.93 -8.00
N ASP A 8 4.91 -23.19 -7.09
CA ASP A 8 4.80 -24.29 -6.13
C ASP A 8 3.85 -23.86 -5.00
N PRO A 9 2.63 -24.43 -4.92
CA PRO A 9 1.67 -24.05 -3.90
C PRO A 9 2.16 -24.31 -2.47
N THR A 10 3.12 -25.23 -2.31
CA THR A 10 3.75 -25.54 -1.03
C THR A 10 4.69 -24.42 -0.62
N GLU A 11 5.52 -23.92 -1.53
CA GLU A 11 6.41 -22.78 -1.31
C GLU A 11 5.59 -21.52 -0.96
N ASP A 12 4.48 -21.29 -1.65
CA ASP A 12 3.58 -20.18 -1.37
C ASP A 12 2.97 -20.26 0.02
N ALA A 13 2.46 -21.43 0.40
CA ALA A 13 1.85 -21.65 1.69
C ALA A 13 2.86 -21.47 2.83
N MET A 14 4.10 -21.95 2.64
CA MET A 14 5.18 -21.75 3.61
C MET A 14 5.57 -20.27 3.72
N THR A 15 5.73 -19.59 2.60
CA THR A 15 6.07 -18.16 2.56
C THR A 15 4.97 -17.31 3.19
N CYS A 16 3.70 -17.61 2.88
CA CYS A 16 2.54 -16.99 3.51
C CYS A 16 2.56 -17.19 5.03
N MET A 17 2.99 -18.36 5.50
CA MET A 17 3.07 -18.61 6.93
C MET A 17 4.22 -17.91 7.64
N GLU A 18 5.40 -17.87 7.03
CA GLU A 18 6.49 -17.05 7.55
C GLU A 18 6.08 -15.58 7.61
N LEU A 19 5.33 -15.11 6.61
CA LEU A 19 4.77 -13.75 6.61
C LEU A 19 3.79 -13.50 7.75
N VAL A 20 2.88 -14.44 8.03
CA VAL A 20 1.94 -14.33 9.15
C VAL A 20 2.69 -14.34 10.49
N LYS A 21 3.67 -15.22 10.68
CA LYS A 21 4.51 -15.25 11.89
C LYS A 21 5.24 -13.92 12.07
N LYS A 22 5.87 -13.42 11.01
CA LYS A 22 6.58 -12.14 11.02
C LYS A 22 5.63 -10.99 11.38
N LYS A 23 4.41 -10.96 10.82
CA LYS A 23 3.39 -9.96 11.15
C LYS A 23 2.90 -10.03 12.59
N LEU A 24 2.81 -11.24 13.17
CA LEU A 24 2.44 -11.42 14.57
C LEU A 24 3.54 -10.90 15.51
N LEU A 25 4.79 -11.21 15.22
CA LEU A 25 5.93 -10.86 16.06
C LEU A 25 6.33 -9.38 15.93
N GLU A 26 6.43 -8.88 14.70
CA GLU A 26 7.05 -7.58 14.40
C GLU A 26 6.02 -6.49 14.06
N GLY A 27 4.74 -6.83 13.94
CA GLY A 27 3.69 -5.89 13.52
C GLY A 27 3.25 -6.07 12.06
N VAL A 28 2.03 -5.63 11.77
CA VAL A 28 1.39 -5.75 10.45
C VAL A 28 2.16 -5.04 9.31
N ASP A 29 3.05 -4.12 9.65
CA ASP A 29 3.81 -3.28 8.73
C ASP A 29 5.26 -3.79 8.48
N CYS A 30 5.66 -4.93 9.07
CA CYS A 30 7.04 -5.45 9.09
C CYS A 30 7.62 -5.92 7.74
N VAL A 31 6.81 -5.89 6.69
CA VAL A 31 7.14 -6.48 5.38
C VAL A 31 7.52 -5.40 4.37
N ILE A 32 7.16 -4.14 4.63
CA ILE A 32 7.32 -3.10 3.63
C ILE A 32 8.09 -1.94 4.23
N GLU A 33 9.35 -1.85 3.85
CA GLU A 33 10.18 -0.66 4.04
C GLU A 33 9.76 0.42 3.03
N TRP A 34 8.50 0.87 3.11
CA TRP A 34 7.92 1.88 2.23
C TRP A 34 8.77 3.15 2.16
N LYS A 35 9.52 3.45 3.23
CA LYS A 35 10.44 4.60 3.29
C LYS A 35 11.58 4.50 2.30
N GLU A 36 12.15 3.31 2.11
CA GLU A 36 13.23 3.11 1.14
C GLU A 36 12.70 3.17 -0.29
N PHE A 37 11.56 2.54 -0.55
CA PHE A 37 10.90 2.60 -1.87
C PHE A 37 10.52 4.02 -2.26
N LYS A 38 9.94 4.80 -1.33
CA LYS A 38 9.55 6.20 -1.53
C LYS A 38 10.70 7.12 -1.93
N LEU A 39 11.94 6.75 -1.59
CA LEU A 39 13.13 7.51 -1.95
C LEU A 39 13.84 6.96 -3.16
N TRP A 40 13.92 5.64 -3.28
CA TRP A 40 14.66 4.98 -4.35
C TRP A 40 14.15 5.41 -5.73
N LEU A 41 12.83 5.40 -5.93
CA LEU A 41 12.25 5.69 -7.24
C LEU A 41 12.49 7.16 -7.68
N PRO A 42 12.17 8.19 -6.88
CA PRO A 42 12.50 9.57 -7.22
C PRO A 42 13.99 9.82 -7.48
N ILE A 43 14.89 9.23 -6.66
CA ILE A 43 16.35 9.35 -6.87
C ILE A 43 16.75 8.74 -8.21
N HIS A 44 16.22 7.56 -8.54
CA HIS A 44 16.52 6.89 -9.80
C HIS A 44 16.00 7.67 -11.01
N LEU A 45 14.79 8.24 -10.93
CA LEU A 45 14.22 9.09 -11.97
C LEU A 45 15.08 10.35 -12.18
N ALA A 46 15.49 11.00 -11.09
CA ALA A 46 16.38 12.16 -11.13
C ALA A 46 17.72 11.85 -11.82
N ALA A 47 18.35 10.73 -11.47
CA ALA A 47 19.62 10.29 -12.02
C ALA A 47 19.54 9.99 -13.54
N ASN A 48 18.35 9.66 -14.05
CA ASN A 48 18.10 9.41 -15.48
C ASN A 48 17.49 10.62 -16.21
N GLY A 49 17.46 11.81 -15.58
CA GLY A 49 16.95 13.03 -16.20
C GLY A 49 15.44 13.04 -16.42
N VAL A 50 14.68 12.19 -15.73
CA VAL A 50 13.22 12.14 -15.83
C VAL A 50 12.61 13.16 -14.86
N SER A 51 11.80 14.08 -15.40
CA SER A 51 11.05 15.04 -14.59
C SER A 51 10.04 14.30 -13.73
N HIS A 52 10.06 14.58 -12.43
CA HIS A 52 9.22 13.91 -11.46
C HIS A 52 8.81 14.85 -10.34
N CYS A 53 7.67 14.56 -9.72
CA CYS A 53 7.20 15.25 -8.53
C CYS A 53 6.72 14.24 -7.47
N VAL A 54 7.05 14.51 -6.21
CA VAL A 54 6.64 13.73 -5.05
C VAL A 54 5.73 14.59 -4.18
N ILE A 55 4.46 14.22 -4.05
CA ILE A 55 3.45 14.96 -3.30
C ILE A 55 3.06 14.11 -2.09
N ASP A 56 3.49 14.50 -0.90
CA ASP A 56 3.31 13.70 0.33
C ASP A 56 3.09 14.62 1.53
N LYS A 57 2.66 14.05 2.65
CA LYS A 57 2.40 14.82 3.87
C LYS A 57 3.62 15.58 4.33
N GLN A 58 3.39 16.80 4.85
CA GLN A 58 4.45 17.63 5.42
C GLN A 58 5.31 16.90 6.47
N SER A 59 4.74 15.99 7.25
CA SER A 59 5.48 15.18 8.23
C SER A 59 6.53 14.25 7.62
N MET A 60 6.48 13.99 6.31
CA MET A 60 7.47 13.22 5.57
C MET A 60 8.61 14.08 5.00
N ALA A 61 8.59 15.41 5.18
CA ALA A 61 9.58 16.31 4.59
C ALA A 61 11.03 15.89 4.90
N SER A 62 11.30 15.48 6.14
CA SER A 62 12.63 15.02 6.58
C SER A 62 13.14 13.79 5.83
N LEU A 63 12.26 13.00 5.22
CA LEU A 63 12.63 11.86 4.38
C LEU A 63 13.27 12.35 3.06
N TYR A 64 12.76 13.46 2.52
CA TYR A 64 13.08 13.96 1.19
C TYR A 64 14.17 15.05 1.18
N THR A 65 14.35 15.77 2.28
CA THR A 65 15.38 16.82 2.46
C THR A 65 16.78 16.33 2.07
N GLY A 66 17.51 17.13 1.29
CA GLY A 66 18.87 16.81 0.84
C GLY A 66 18.98 15.67 -0.18
N ARG A 67 17.86 15.12 -0.66
CA ARG A 67 17.84 14.02 -1.66
C ARG A 67 17.04 14.39 -2.90
N VAL A 68 15.74 14.63 -2.73
CA VAL A 68 14.79 14.96 -3.81
C VAL A 68 13.94 16.17 -3.42
N GLU A 69 14.53 17.08 -2.67
CA GLU A 69 13.86 18.24 -2.08
C GLU A 69 13.25 19.17 -3.13
N SER A 70 13.90 19.32 -4.29
CA SER A 70 13.40 20.17 -5.37
C SER A 70 12.17 19.61 -6.09
N SER A 71 11.90 18.31 -5.99
CA SER A 71 10.71 17.66 -6.57
C SER A 71 9.63 17.36 -5.53
N TYR A 72 9.91 17.58 -4.24
CA TYR A 72 8.99 17.33 -3.14
C TYR A 72 8.03 18.49 -2.89
N GLN A 73 6.74 18.18 -2.75
CA GLN A 73 5.66 19.10 -2.45
C GLN A 73 4.91 18.61 -1.21
N ALA A 74 5.06 19.34 -0.11
CA ALA A 74 4.36 19.04 1.14
C ALA A 74 2.86 19.35 1.04
N VAL A 75 2.01 18.47 1.56
CA VAL A 75 0.56 18.70 1.66
C VAL A 75 0.02 18.39 3.05
N MET A 76 -1.15 18.96 3.38
CA MET A 76 -1.84 18.81 4.66
C MET A 76 -3.15 18.02 4.55
N SER A 77 -3.70 17.87 3.34
CA SER A 77 -4.93 17.13 3.08
C SER A 77 -4.89 16.36 1.77
N ASP A 78 -5.78 15.38 1.62
CA ASP A 78 -5.90 14.59 0.38
C ASP A 78 -6.43 15.45 -0.78
N GLN A 79 -7.29 16.44 -0.51
CA GLN A 79 -7.73 17.40 -1.52
C GLN A 79 -6.56 18.23 -2.04
N GLU A 80 -5.75 18.80 -1.13
CA GLU A 80 -4.56 19.55 -1.52
C GLU A 80 -3.58 18.68 -2.31
N ALA A 81 -3.47 17.38 -1.97
CA ALA A 81 -2.68 16.43 -2.74
C ALA A 81 -3.17 16.32 -4.18
N VAL A 82 -4.47 16.17 -4.41
CA VAL A 82 -5.06 16.13 -5.76
C VAL A 82 -4.82 17.44 -6.49
N ASP A 83 -5.08 18.58 -5.87
CA ASP A 83 -4.89 19.89 -6.50
C ASP A 83 -3.45 20.06 -7.00
N LYS A 84 -2.46 19.66 -6.20
CA LYS A 84 -1.05 19.68 -6.59
C LYS A 84 -0.69 18.67 -7.68
N VAL A 85 -1.31 17.49 -7.68
CA VAL A 85 -1.12 16.50 -8.76
C VAL A 85 -1.52 17.13 -10.09
N LEU A 86 -2.68 17.80 -10.13
CA LEU A 86 -3.19 18.46 -11.33
C LEU A 86 -2.31 19.63 -11.76
N GLU A 87 -1.78 20.42 -10.82
CA GLU A 87 -0.85 21.51 -11.11
C GLU A 87 0.50 21.00 -11.67
N CYS A 88 0.98 19.87 -11.15
CA CYS A 88 2.27 19.29 -11.50
C CYS A 88 2.23 18.44 -12.78
N ALA A 89 1.06 17.92 -13.16
CA ALA A 89 0.88 17.03 -14.31
C ALA A 89 1.49 17.55 -15.61
N PRO A 90 1.34 18.84 -16.00
CA PRO A 90 1.90 19.34 -17.26
C PRO A 90 3.43 19.44 -17.28
N LYS A 91 4.09 19.41 -16.10
CA LYS A 91 5.53 19.70 -15.96
C LYS A 91 6.37 18.45 -15.68
N ASN A 92 5.73 17.32 -15.39
CA ASN A 92 6.40 16.13 -14.88
C ASN A 92 5.97 14.88 -15.63
N ASN A 93 6.93 14.03 -15.97
CA ASN A 93 6.68 12.73 -16.58
C ASN A 93 6.25 11.66 -15.55
N PHE A 94 6.53 11.90 -14.28
CA PHE A 94 6.18 11.00 -13.19
C PHE A 94 5.67 11.79 -11.98
N ILE A 95 4.55 11.36 -11.40
CA ILE A 95 4.02 11.94 -10.18
C ILE A 95 3.75 10.81 -9.19
N PHE A 96 4.34 10.90 -8.02
CA PHE A 96 3.99 10.07 -6.87
C PHE A 96 3.16 10.91 -5.92
N THR A 97 2.00 10.39 -5.52
CA THR A 97 1.22 10.97 -4.44
C THR A 97 0.70 9.89 -3.51
N GLN A 98 0.53 10.23 -2.23
CA GLN A 98 -0.15 9.39 -1.27
C GLN A 98 -1.36 10.11 -0.68
N LEU A 99 -2.54 9.48 -0.81
CA LEU A 99 -3.75 9.87 -0.08
C LEU A 99 -3.78 9.15 1.27
N HIS A 100 -3.96 9.89 2.36
CA HIS A 100 -3.77 9.36 3.71
C HIS A 100 -5.05 9.15 4.51
N SER A 101 -6.22 9.51 3.97
CA SER A 101 -7.49 9.34 4.70
C SER A 101 -7.74 7.89 5.13
N MET A 102 -7.29 6.91 4.34
CA MET A 102 -7.33 5.49 4.70
C MET A 102 -6.44 5.11 5.89
N GLU A 103 -5.27 5.73 6.05
CA GLU A 103 -4.37 5.41 7.16
C GLU A 103 -4.94 5.84 8.50
N VAL A 104 -5.63 6.99 8.52
CA VAL A 104 -6.29 7.53 9.72
C VAL A 104 -7.43 6.62 10.15
N LEU A 105 -8.25 6.15 9.20
CA LEU A 105 -9.36 5.23 9.50
C LEU A 105 -8.88 3.87 9.99
N LYS A 106 -7.86 3.28 9.35
CA LYS A 106 -7.30 1.98 9.80
C LYS A 106 -6.79 1.99 11.24
N LYS A 107 -6.43 3.16 11.77
CA LYS A 107 -6.03 3.30 13.19
C LYS A 107 -7.23 3.41 14.13
N ARG A 108 -8.38 3.90 13.65
CA ARG A 108 -9.55 4.25 14.46
C ARG A 108 -10.67 3.22 14.43
N THR A 109 -10.83 2.46 13.35
CA THR A 109 -11.99 1.59 13.15
C THR A 109 -11.63 0.10 13.15
N THR A 110 -12.40 -0.71 13.89
CA THR A 110 -12.32 -2.19 13.89
C THR A 110 -13.35 -2.83 12.94
N GLY A 111 -13.69 -2.18 11.82
CA GLY A 111 -14.66 -2.70 10.85
C GLY A 111 -14.95 -1.73 9.71
N TYR A 112 -15.83 -2.13 8.80
CA TYR A 112 -16.39 -1.30 7.73
C TYR A 112 -17.54 -0.42 8.28
N THR A 113 -17.21 0.58 9.08
CA THR A 113 -18.18 1.53 9.66
C THR A 113 -18.76 2.48 8.61
N GLU A 114 -19.82 3.22 8.94
CA GLU A 114 -20.34 4.28 8.05
C GLU A 114 -19.31 5.38 7.79
N GLU A 115 -18.48 5.72 8.78
CA GLU A 115 -17.32 6.62 8.61
C GLU A 115 -16.35 6.06 7.55
N PHE A 116 -16.06 4.76 7.60
CA PHE A 116 -15.19 4.10 6.61
C PHE A 116 -15.78 4.17 5.21
N LYS A 117 -17.08 3.95 5.04
CA LYS A 117 -17.77 4.06 3.75
C LYS A 117 -17.75 5.50 3.23
N SER A 118 -17.98 6.49 4.10
CA SER A 118 -17.94 7.90 3.73
C SER A 118 -16.57 8.29 3.18
N THR A 119 -15.50 7.94 3.88
CA THR A 119 -14.14 8.24 3.41
C THR A 119 -13.76 7.49 2.14
N LEU A 120 -14.20 6.24 1.96
CA LEU A 120 -14.02 5.55 0.68
C LEU A 120 -14.74 6.28 -0.46
N SER A 121 -15.93 6.83 -0.22
CA SER A 121 -16.67 7.62 -1.21
C SER A 121 -15.93 8.91 -1.56
N GLU A 122 -15.37 9.60 -0.56
CA GLU A 122 -14.54 10.80 -0.77
C GLU A 122 -13.28 10.48 -1.58
N LEU A 123 -12.54 9.42 -1.21
CA LEU A 123 -11.36 8.98 -1.95
C LEU A 123 -11.70 8.56 -3.38
N ASN A 124 -12.84 7.92 -3.60
CA ASN A 124 -13.29 7.59 -4.94
C ASN A 124 -13.45 8.85 -5.81
N LYS A 125 -14.04 9.93 -5.26
CA LYS A 125 -14.17 11.21 -5.98
C LYS A 125 -12.80 11.77 -6.33
N LEU A 126 -11.89 11.83 -5.36
CA LEU A 126 -10.52 12.32 -5.56
C LEU A 126 -9.76 11.51 -6.64
N CYS A 127 -9.89 10.18 -6.61
CA CYS A 127 -9.32 9.32 -7.63
C CYS A 127 -9.95 9.55 -9.01
N CYS A 128 -11.26 9.74 -9.08
CA CYS A 128 -11.95 10.07 -10.32
C CYS A 128 -11.45 11.39 -10.90
N ASP A 129 -11.25 12.42 -10.07
CA ASP A 129 -10.76 13.73 -10.50
C ASP A 129 -9.37 13.62 -11.13
N ILE A 130 -8.46 12.82 -10.53
CA ILE A 130 -7.16 12.49 -11.14
C ILE A 130 -7.37 11.79 -12.48
N VAL A 131 -8.14 10.70 -12.52
CA VAL A 131 -8.32 9.88 -13.72
C VAL A 131 -8.92 10.68 -14.88
N SER A 132 -9.89 11.55 -14.62
CA SER A 132 -10.53 12.37 -15.65
C SER A 132 -9.66 13.52 -16.17
N SER A 133 -8.65 13.93 -15.40
CA SER A 133 -7.82 15.10 -15.74
C SER A 133 -6.56 14.74 -16.51
N PHE A 134 -6.15 13.48 -16.51
CA PHE A 134 -4.95 13.03 -17.21
C PHE A 134 -5.23 12.63 -18.66
N PRO A 135 -4.27 12.86 -19.58
CA PRO A 135 -4.39 12.43 -20.97
C PRO A 135 -4.59 10.91 -21.11
N PRO A 136 -5.31 10.43 -22.15
CA PRO A 136 -5.56 8.99 -22.37
C PRO A 136 -4.32 8.11 -22.48
N GLU A 137 -3.18 8.68 -22.89
CA GLU A 137 -1.88 8.01 -22.99
C GLU A 137 -1.16 7.84 -21.64
N SER A 138 -1.73 8.36 -20.55
CA SER A 138 -1.15 8.29 -19.21
C SER A 138 -1.39 6.94 -18.55
N ILE A 139 -0.39 6.44 -17.83
CA ILE A 139 -0.55 5.29 -16.94
C ILE A 139 -0.85 5.81 -15.53
N ILE A 140 -2.03 5.46 -15.03
CA ILE A 140 -2.45 5.79 -13.66
C ILE A 140 -2.50 4.50 -12.85
N MET A 141 -1.70 4.44 -11.80
CA MET A 141 -1.62 3.29 -10.90
C MET A 141 -2.09 3.68 -9.51
N ILE A 142 -3.29 3.22 -9.13
CA ILE A 142 -3.85 3.42 -7.79
C ILE A 142 -3.59 2.15 -6.98
N VAL A 143 -2.66 2.24 -6.03
CA VAL A 143 -2.33 1.11 -5.15
C VAL A 143 -2.91 1.37 -3.76
N CYS A 144 -3.78 0.48 -3.29
CA CYS A 144 -4.27 0.50 -1.93
C CYS A 144 -3.60 -0.62 -1.13
N GLY A 145 -2.68 -0.25 -0.24
CA GLY A 145 -1.98 -1.19 0.63
C GLY A 145 -2.78 -1.53 1.88
N SER A 146 -2.92 -2.84 2.14
CA SER A 146 -3.49 -3.56 3.29
C SER A 146 -5.02 -3.61 3.43
N GLY A 147 -5.54 -4.84 3.43
CA GLY A 147 -6.89 -5.14 3.91
C GLY A 147 -7.05 -4.80 5.40
N HIS A 148 -8.22 -5.12 5.94
CA HIS A 148 -8.51 -4.90 7.36
C HIS A 148 -7.51 -5.68 8.24
N ILE A 149 -6.70 -4.94 9.01
CA ILE A 149 -5.68 -5.50 9.91
C ILE A 149 -6.18 -5.72 11.34
N GLY A 150 -7.48 -5.48 11.61
CA GLY A 150 -8.04 -5.58 12.95
C GLY A 150 -7.97 -6.99 13.50
N GLU A 151 -8.18 -8.02 12.68
CA GLU A 151 -8.01 -9.42 13.10
C GLU A 151 -6.55 -9.72 13.46
N MET A 152 -5.58 -9.27 12.66
CA MET A 152 -4.16 -9.45 12.99
C MET A 152 -3.80 -8.72 14.29
N ARG A 153 -4.31 -7.49 14.49
CA ARG A 153 -4.11 -6.75 15.75
C ARG A 153 -4.76 -7.43 16.95
N LYS A 154 -5.91 -8.10 16.79
CA LYS A 154 -6.52 -8.91 17.86
C LYS A 154 -5.62 -10.08 18.21
N LEU A 155 -5.15 -10.82 17.21
CA LEU A 155 -4.23 -11.95 17.40
C LEU A 155 -2.91 -11.55 18.06
N GLN A 156 -2.38 -10.37 17.74
CA GLN A 156 -1.18 -9.83 18.39
C GLN A 156 -1.38 -9.46 19.87
N LYS A 157 -2.59 -9.01 20.23
CA LYS A 157 -2.93 -8.67 21.62
C LYS A 157 -3.20 -9.90 22.47
N ASP A 158 -3.58 -11.01 21.84
CA ASP A 158 -3.85 -12.27 22.50
C ASP A 158 -2.56 -13.09 22.67
N SER A 159 -1.80 -12.76 23.71
CA SER A 159 -0.57 -13.46 24.09
C SER A 159 -0.78 -14.93 24.50
N SER A 160 -2.04 -15.39 24.60
CA SER A 160 -2.39 -16.79 24.88
C SER A 160 -2.45 -17.66 23.63
N THR A 161 -2.46 -17.07 22.43
CA THR A 161 -2.48 -17.82 21.17
C THR A 161 -1.08 -18.39 20.92
N SER A 162 -0.86 -19.64 21.35
CA SER A 162 0.41 -20.31 21.11
C SER A 162 0.65 -20.46 19.60
N LEU A 163 1.92 -20.40 19.21
CA LEU A 163 2.35 -20.64 17.83
C LEU A 163 1.85 -21.99 17.29
N GLU A 164 1.55 -22.94 18.17
CA GLU A 164 1.00 -24.27 17.84
C GLU A 164 -0.49 -24.22 17.50
N VAL A 165 -1.29 -23.38 18.17
CA VAL A 165 -2.71 -23.16 17.84
C VAL A 165 -2.84 -22.57 16.44
N LEU A 166 -1.97 -21.61 16.10
CA LEU A 166 -1.90 -21.02 14.76
C LEU A 166 -1.46 -22.04 13.70
N LYS A 167 -0.41 -22.82 13.98
CA LYS A 167 0.02 -23.92 13.08
C LYS A 167 -1.12 -24.92 12.85
N SER A 168 -1.86 -25.29 13.89
CA SER A 168 -2.99 -26.21 13.81
C SER A 168 -4.15 -25.63 13.00
N ALA A 169 -4.52 -24.37 13.23
CA ALA A 169 -5.56 -23.68 12.47
C ALA A 169 -5.22 -23.58 10.97
N VAL A 170 -3.95 -23.34 10.64
CA VAL A 170 -3.45 -23.29 9.26
C VAL A 170 -3.45 -24.67 8.62
N MET A 171 -3.01 -25.72 9.33
CA MET A 171 -3.06 -27.09 8.83
C MET A 171 -4.51 -27.54 8.59
N LYS A 172 -5.43 -27.12 9.45
CA LYS A 172 -6.88 -27.34 9.26
C LYS A 172 -7.46 -26.54 8.10
N ALA A 173 -6.97 -25.31 7.86
CA ALA A 173 -7.34 -24.53 6.67
C ALA A 173 -6.80 -25.14 5.38
N ARG A 174 -5.66 -25.85 5.43
CA ARG A 174 -5.08 -26.63 4.31
C ARG A 174 -5.96 -27.82 3.91
N GLU A 175 -6.77 -28.35 4.83
CA GLU A 175 -7.82 -29.35 4.54
C GLU A 175 -9.07 -28.71 3.90
N GLY A 176 -9.23 -27.39 4.06
CA GLY A 176 -10.27 -26.57 3.43
C GLY A 176 -9.95 -26.28 1.96
N ARG A 177 -10.53 -27.11 1.08
CA ARG A 177 -10.62 -27.02 -0.39
C ARG A 177 -10.00 -25.77 -1.03
N VAL A 178 -8.95 -26.00 -1.83
CA VAL A 178 -8.45 -25.11 -2.88
C VAL A 178 -9.61 -24.77 -3.83
N PHE A 179 -10.03 -23.51 -3.86
CA PHE A 179 -10.87 -23.00 -4.94
C PHE A 179 -9.96 -22.57 -6.10
N ALA A 180 -9.74 -23.48 -7.05
CA ALA A 180 -9.27 -23.09 -8.37
C ALA A 180 -10.49 -22.62 -9.17
N LEU A 181 -10.57 -21.30 -9.42
CA LEU A 181 -11.44 -20.77 -10.47
C LEU A 181 -10.70 -20.94 -11.80
N LEU A 182 -11.06 -21.98 -12.55
CA LEU A 182 -10.76 -22.09 -13.97
C LEU A 182 -11.89 -21.41 -14.75
N LYS A 183 -11.55 -20.36 -15.50
CA LYS A 183 -12.13 -20.04 -16.80
C LYS A 183 -11.05 -19.48 -17.70
#